data_AF-A0AAD7UEH5-F1
#
_entry.id   AF-A0AAD7UEH5-F1
#
_cell.length_a   1.000
_cell.length_b   1.000
_cell.length_c   1.000
_cell.angle_alpha   90.00
_cell.angle_beta   90.00
_cell.angle_gamma   90.00
#
_symmetry.space_group_name_H-M   'P 1'
#
loop_
_entity.id
_entity.type
_entity.pdbx_description
1 polymer ?
#
loop_
_entity_poly.entity_id
_entity_poly.type
_entity_poly.pdbx_seq_one_letter_code
_entity_poly.pdbx_strand_id
1 'polypeptide(L)'
;MGGKSVEEWLHALVMLAIAMLIDVIGTASFVIPGVGEFADVIWAPISAVLVKVLFESTLLAGVNFVEELTPGLDFIPTATIAWANKYRDFAALLLRAAKRSGGTGGNRRTTT
;
A
#
# COMPACT_ATOMS: atom_id res chain seq x y z
N MET A 1 -9.49 -20.89 14.76
CA MET A 1 -9.11 -20.13 13.55
C MET A 1 -7.60 -20.25 13.42
N GLY A 2 -7.12 -20.95 12.38
CA GLY A 2 -5.68 -21.12 12.16
C GLY A 2 -5.02 -19.77 11.96
N GLY A 3 -4.01 -19.45 12.77
CA GLY A 3 -3.24 -18.22 12.59
C GLY A 3 -2.53 -18.24 11.24
N LYS A 4 -2.45 -17.08 10.59
CA LYS A 4 -1.71 -16.95 9.34
C LYS A 4 -0.24 -17.30 9.53
N SER A 5 0.34 -18.01 8.56
CA SER A 5 1.75 -18.41 8.58
C SER A 5 2.66 -17.17 8.44
N VAL A 6 3.92 -17.27 8.89
CA VAL A 6 4.95 -16.23 8.67
C VAL A 6 5.09 -15.92 7.17
N GLU A 7 5.00 -16.93 6.32
CA GLU A 7 5.08 -16.78 4.85
C GLU A 7 3.97 -15.88 4.31
N GLU A 8 2.74 -16.01 4.83
CA GLU A 8 1.62 -15.16 4.42
C GLU A 8 1.83 -13.71 4.88
N TRP A 9 2.48 -13.49 6.03
CA TRP A 9 2.87 -12.16 6.48
C TRP A 9 3.99 -11.56 5.65
N LEU A 10 4.97 -12.37 5.22
CA LEU A 10 6.01 -11.93 4.31
C LEU A 10 5.40 -11.52 2.96
N HIS A 11 4.47 -12.29 2.42
CA HIS A 11 3.74 -11.93 1.21
C HIS A 11 3.00 -10.60 1.38
N ALA A 12 2.33 -10.38 2.52
CA ALA A 12 1.68 -9.12 2.80
C ALA A 12 2.68 -7.94 2.77
N LEU A 13 3.85 -8.07 3.39
CA LEU A 13 4.87 -7.02 3.41
C LEU A 13 5.47 -6.74 2.02
N VAL A 14 5.74 -7.78 1.23
CA VAL A 14 6.24 -7.62 -0.16
C VAL A 14 5.20 -6.88 -1.01
N MET A 15 3.93 -7.24 -0.88
CA MET A 15 2.86 -6.55 -1.61
C MET A 15 2.71 -5.09 -1.20
N LEU A 16 2.94 -4.76 0.08
CA LEU A 16 2.94 -3.37 0.55
C LEU A 16 4.07 -2.58 -0.10
N ALA A 17 5.29 -3.15 -0.15
CA ALA A 17 6.44 -2.49 -0.76
C ALA A 17 6.20 -2.20 -2.26
N ILE A 18 5.62 -3.17 -2.98
CA ILE A 18 5.26 -2.98 -4.39
C ILE A 18 4.16 -1.93 -4.55
N ALA A 19 3.12 -1.97 -3.71
CA ALA A 19 2.04 -1.00 -3.74
C ALA A 19 2.55 0.44 -3.52
N MET A 20 3.39 0.66 -2.50
CA MET A 20 4.01 1.96 -2.25
C MET A 20 4.90 2.41 -3.40
N LEU A 21 5.63 1.48 -4.05
CA LEU A 21 6.47 1.83 -5.20
C LEU A 21 5.62 2.28 -6.40
N ILE A 22 4.48 1.62 -6.66
CA ILE A 22 3.55 2.02 -7.71
C ILE A 22 3.06 3.45 -7.45
N ASP A 23 2.54 3.71 -6.25
CA ASP A 23 1.98 5.03 -5.89
C ASP A 23 3.06 6.13 -5.92
N VAL A 24 4.28 5.85 -5.43
CA VAL A 24 5.39 6.83 -5.45
C VAL A 24 5.81 7.16 -6.88
N ILE A 25 5.84 6.18 -7.79
CA ILE A 25 6.17 6.45 -9.19
C ILE A 25 5.05 7.25 -9.86
N GLY A 26 3.78 6.94 -9.59
CA GLY A 26 2.65 7.74 -10.10
C GLY A 26 2.73 9.20 -9.67
N THR A 27 3.07 9.43 -8.39
CA THR A 27 3.26 10.81 -7.87
C THR A 27 4.53 11.50 -8.40
N ALA A 28 5.46 10.80 -9.06
CA ALA A 28 6.70 11.42 -9.53
C ALA A 28 6.47 12.36 -10.73
N SER A 29 5.29 12.30 -11.36
CA SER A 29 4.85 13.17 -12.46
C SER A 29 4.78 14.66 -12.05
N PHE A 30 4.73 14.99 -10.76
CA PHE A 30 4.72 16.38 -10.26
C PHE A 30 6.06 17.13 -10.37
N VAL A 31 7.18 16.46 -10.69
CA VAL A 31 8.51 17.10 -10.65
C VAL A 31 8.73 18.06 -11.82
N ILE A 32 8.12 17.83 -12.98
CA ILE A 32 8.25 18.69 -14.17
C ILE A 32 6.88 18.83 -14.87
N PRO A 33 6.20 19.98 -14.71
CA PRO A 33 4.95 20.26 -15.43
C PRO A 33 5.10 20.09 -16.95
N GLY A 34 4.17 19.35 -17.57
CA GLY A 34 4.18 19.04 -19.01
C GLY A 34 5.00 17.81 -19.42
N VAL A 35 5.97 17.36 -18.61
CA VAL A 35 6.66 16.06 -18.83
C VAL A 35 5.94 14.94 -18.08
N GLY A 36 5.41 15.23 -16.88
CA GLY A 36 4.59 14.29 -16.10
C GLY A 36 3.39 13.78 -16.88
N GLU A 37 2.61 14.69 -17.50
CA GLU A 37 1.41 14.32 -18.28
C GLU A 37 1.72 13.37 -19.46
N PHE A 38 2.91 13.49 -20.07
CA PHE A 38 3.35 12.55 -21.11
C PHE A 38 3.83 11.22 -20.53
N ALA A 39 4.46 11.24 -19.35
CA ALA A 39 4.84 10.05 -18.63
C ALA A 39 3.59 9.23 -18.23
N ASP A 40 2.50 9.88 -17.83
CA ASP A 40 1.23 9.25 -17.42
C ASP A 40 0.60 8.43 -18.56
N VAL A 41 0.75 8.85 -19.82
CA VAL A 41 0.27 8.09 -20.99
C VAL A 41 0.92 6.69 -21.07
N ILE A 42 2.18 6.58 -20.63
CA ILE A 42 2.93 5.32 -20.62
C ILE A 42 2.76 4.63 -19.27
N TRP A 43 2.82 5.38 -18.17
CA TRP A 43 2.80 4.86 -16.82
C TRP A 43 1.42 4.33 -16.42
N ALA A 44 0.32 5.02 -16.76
CA ALA A 44 -1.02 4.61 -16.37
C ALA A 44 -1.39 3.19 -16.88
N PRO A 45 -1.15 2.80 -18.15
CA PRO A 45 -1.36 1.41 -18.57
C PRO A 45 -0.48 0.41 -17.81
N ILE A 46 0.77 0.77 -17.52
CA ILE A 46 1.71 -0.10 -16.79
C ILE A 46 1.23 -0.29 -15.36
N SER A 47 0.90 0.79 -14.65
CA SER A 47 0.42 0.77 -13.27
C SER A 47 -0.89 -0.01 -13.16
N ALA A 48 -1.82 0.16 -14.11
CA ALA A 48 -3.06 -0.61 -14.18
C ALA A 48 -2.81 -2.12 -14.29
N VAL A 49 -1.86 -2.55 -15.13
CA VAL A 49 -1.47 -3.97 -15.25
C VAL A 49 -0.83 -4.47 -13.96
N LEU A 50 0.07 -3.69 -13.35
CA LEU A 50 0.71 -4.05 -12.08
C LEU A 50 -0.33 -4.22 -10.96
N VAL A 51 -1.27 -3.28 -10.83
CA VAL A 51 -2.38 -3.35 -9.85
C VAL A 51 -3.30 -4.53 -10.14
N LYS A 52 -3.59 -4.80 -11.42
CA LYS A 52 -4.39 -5.97 -11.80
C LYS A 52 -3.72 -7.28 -11.38
N VAL A 53 -2.41 -7.41 -11.57
CA VAL A 53 -1.66 -8.61 -11.17
C VAL A 53 -1.55 -8.70 -9.65
N LEU A 54 -1.29 -7.58 -8.97
CA LEU A 54 -1.05 -7.54 -7.52
C LEU A 54 -2.32 -7.86 -6.71
N PHE A 55 -3.47 -7.37 -7.16
CA PHE A 55 -4.74 -7.51 -6.43
C PHE A 55 -5.76 -8.40 -7.13
N GLU A 56 -5.45 -8.91 -8.32
CA GLU A 56 -6.34 -9.71 -9.18
C GLU A 56 -7.66 -9.00 -9.52
N SER A 57 -7.74 -7.68 -9.33
CA SER A 57 -8.97 -6.89 -9.43
C SER A 57 -8.96 -5.96 -10.63
N THR A 58 -9.93 -6.14 -11.53
CA THR A 58 -10.11 -5.24 -12.69
C THR A 58 -10.63 -3.87 -12.25
N LEU A 59 -11.43 -3.83 -11.19
CA LEU A 59 -11.94 -2.57 -10.65
C LEU A 59 -10.78 -1.71 -10.11
N LEU A 60 -9.89 -2.29 -9.32
CA LEU A 60 -8.73 -1.56 -8.77
C LEU A 60 -7.79 -1.10 -9.89
N ALA A 61 -7.56 -1.95 -10.89
CA ALA A 61 -6.76 -1.58 -12.06
C ALA A 61 -7.37 -0.40 -12.83
N GLY A 62 -8.70 -0.39 -13.02
CA GLY A 62 -9.41 0.71 -13.67
C GLY A 62 -9.39 2.00 -12.86
N VAL A 63 -9.54 1.92 -11.53
CA VAL A 63 -9.44 3.08 -10.64
C VAL A 63 -8.03 3.68 -10.71
N ASN A 64 -6.98 2.85 -10.59
CA ASN A 64 -5.59 3.30 -10.68
C ASN A 64 -5.28 3.92 -12.06
N PHE A 65 -5.79 3.32 -13.14
CA PHE A 65 -5.61 3.86 -14.49
C PHE A 65 -6.21 5.26 -14.65
N VAL A 66 -7.44 5.45 -14.17
CA VAL A 66 -8.15 6.74 -14.27
C VAL A 66 -7.46 7.79 -13.41
N GLU A 67 -7.01 7.40 -12.22
CA GLU A 67 -6.26 8.28 -11.33
C GLU A 67 -4.99 8.83 -12.00
N GLU A 68 -4.15 7.95 -12.54
CA GLU A 68 -2.87 8.30 -13.16
C GLU A 68 -3.06 9.12 -14.45
N LEU A 69 -4.12 8.86 -15.23
CA LEU A 69 -4.41 9.65 -16.42
C LEU A 69 -5.05 11.01 -16.15
N THR A 70 -5.57 11.23 -14.94
CA THR A 70 -6.28 12.47 -14.63
C THR A 70 -5.33 13.43 -13.94
N PRO A 71 -4.97 14.57 -14.57
CA PRO A 71 -4.07 15.53 -13.95
C PRO A 71 -4.61 16.00 -12.60
N GLY A 72 -3.78 15.86 -11.56
CA GLY A 72 -4.12 16.29 -10.21
C GLY A 72 -4.90 15.27 -9.38
N LEU A 73 -5.06 14.01 -9.84
CA LEU A 73 -5.54 12.90 -9.00
C LEU A 73 -4.42 11.91 -8.62
N ASP A 74 -3.30 11.95 -9.31
CA ASP A 74 -2.07 11.15 -9.20
C ASP A 74 -1.37 11.18 -7.82
N PHE A 75 -1.94 11.88 -6.84
CA PHE A 75 -1.47 11.88 -5.45
C PHE A 75 -2.20 10.87 -4.55
N ILE A 76 -3.24 10.20 -5.05
CA ILE A 76 -4.06 9.30 -4.24
C ILE A 76 -3.34 7.94 -4.17
N PRO A 77 -2.96 7.42 -2.99
CA PRO A 77 -2.18 6.19 -2.94
C PRO A 77 -3.08 4.94 -3.14
N THR A 78 -3.65 4.75 -4.33
CA THR A 78 -4.68 3.73 -4.64
C THR A 78 -4.16 2.31 -4.43
N ALA A 79 -2.94 2.00 -4.85
CA ALA A 79 -2.38 0.66 -4.65
C ALA A 79 -2.18 0.38 -3.16
N THR A 80 -1.70 1.36 -2.38
CA THR A 80 -1.52 1.24 -0.93
C THR A 80 -2.85 1.13 -0.20
N ILE A 81 -3.90 1.85 -0.61
CA ILE A 81 -5.25 1.73 -0.05
C ILE A 81 -5.83 0.34 -0.34
N ALA A 82 -5.66 -0.18 -1.57
CA ALA A 82 -6.07 -1.53 -1.92
C ALA A 82 -5.37 -2.58 -1.04
N TRP A 83 -4.07 -2.40 -0.76
CA TRP A 83 -3.33 -3.24 0.17
C TRP A 83 -3.90 -3.17 1.59
N ALA A 84 -4.15 -1.97 2.11
CA ALA A 84 -4.68 -1.78 3.45
C ALA A 84 -6.03 -2.47 3.64
N ASN A 85 -6.88 -2.42 2.61
CA ASN A 85 -8.17 -3.13 2.61
C ASN A 85 -8.00 -4.65 2.58
N LYS A 86 -7.07 -5.18 1.78
CA LYS A 86 -6.78 -6.63 1.67
C LYS A 86 -6.15 -7.19 2.96
N TYR A 87 -5.32 -6.42 3.65
CA TYR A 87 -4.54 -6.85 4.82
C TYR A 87 -4.91 -6.13 6.13
N ARG A 88 -6.16 -5.67 6.27
CA ARG A 88 -6.65 -4.92 7.44
C ARG A 88 -6.32 -5.55 8.80
N ASP A 89 -6.43 -6.88 8.91
CA ASP A 89 -6.18 -7.61 10.16
C ASP A 89 -4.69 -7.62 10.52
N PHE A 90 -3.82 -7.65 9.49
CA PHE A 90 -2.38 -7.50 9.66
C PHE A 90 -2.01 -6.11 10.15
N ALA A 91 -2.55 -5.09 9.49
CA ALA A 91 -2.30 -3.71 9.84
C ALA A 91 -2.73 -3.45 11.29
N ALA A 92 -3.90 -3.96 11.69
CA ALA A 92 -4.37 -3.91 13.07
C ALA A 92 -3.43 -4.64 14.05
N LEU A 93 -2.87 -5.79 13.67
CA LEU A 93 -1.89 -6.51 14.47
C LEU A 93 -0.61 -5.69 14.68
N LEU A 94 -0.05 -5.12 13.61
CA LEU A 94 1.15 -4.29 13.68
C LEU A 94 0.94 -3.06 14.56
N LEU A 95 -0.20 -2.38 14.42
CA LEU A 95 -0.57 -1.24 15.27
C LEU A 95 -0.70 -1.64 16.75
N ARG A 96 -1.29 -2.80 17.03
CA ARG A 96 -1.39 -3.34 18.40
C ARG A 96 -0.01 -3.68 18.97
N ALA A 97 0.89 -4.23 18.16
CA ALA A 97 2.26 -4.54 18.57
C ALA A 97 3.06 -3.26 18.87
N ALA A 98 2.98 -2.24 18.01
CA ALA A 98 3.63 -0.95 18.21
C ALA A 98 3.11 -0.22 19.47
N LYS A 99 1.80 -0.30 19.76
CA LYS A 99 1.23 0.29 20.98
C LYS A 99 1.66 -0.46 22.25
N ARG A 100 1.96 -1.76 22.16
CA ARG A 100 2.44 -2.58 23.28
C ARG A 100 3.92 -2.36 23.60
N SER A 101 4.76 -2.11 22.60
CA SER A 101 6.19 -1.83 22.85
C SER A 101 6.39 -0.52 23.62
N GLY A 102 5.50 0.47 23.48
CA GLY A 102 5.54 1.71 24.26
C GLY A 102 5.00 1.63 25.70
N GLY A 103 4.37 0.51 26.10
CA GLY A 103 3.69 0.38 27.41
C GLY A 103 4.43 -0.47 28.45
N THR A 104 5.60 -1.04 28.13
CA THR A 104 6.25 -2.08 28.97
C THR A 104 7.23 -1.48 29.99
N GLY A 105 6.82 -0.41 30.68
CA GLY A 105 7.64 0.33 31.65
C GLY A 105 7.14 0.33 33.10
N GLY A 106 6.11 -0.45 33.45
CA GLY A 106 5.46 -0.31 34.75
C GLY A 106 5.15 -1.62 35.47
N ASN A 107 5.88 -1.85 36.57
CA ASN A 107 5.44 -2.59 37.75
C ASN A 107 5.49 -4.14 37.70
N ARG A 108 6.70 -4.69 37.79
CA ARG A 108 6.91 -5.96 38.49
C ARG A 108 7.13 -5.65 39.98
N ARG A 109 6.03 -5.46 40.71
CA ARG A 109 6.07 -5.41 42.18
C ARG A 109 6.16 -6.84 42.68
N THR A 110 7.37 -7.25 43.05
CA THR A 110 7.62 -8.38 43.92
C THR A 110 7.10 -8.02 45.31
N THR A 111 6.04 -8.67 45.76
CA THR A 111 5.75 -8.78 47.20
C THR A 111 5.34 -10.22 47.48
N THR A 112 6.31 -10.90 48.09
CA THR A 112 6.20 -12.00 49.06
C THR A 112 5.04 -11.86 50.03
#